data_AF-A0A9E1J8X6-F1
#
_entry.id   AF-A0A9E1J8X6-F1
#
_cell.length_a   1.000
_cell.length_b   1.000
_cell.length_c   1.000
_cell.angle_alpha   90.00
_cell.angle_beta   90.00
_cell.angle_gamma   90.00
#
_symmetry.space_group_name_H-M   'P 1'
#
loop_
_entity.id
_entity.type
_entity.pdbx_description
1 polymer ?
#
loop_
_entity_poly.entity_id
_entity_poly.type
_entity_poly.pdbx_seq_one_letter_code
_entity_poly.pdbx_strand_id
1 'polypeptide(L)' 'MSYVTPQEFATKMIDAGESKVFMSTKDTLIRSYMAGAILALAAAFAVTVAVNTGNFLIGALLFPVGFCM' A
#
# COMPACT_ATOMS: atom_id res chain seq x y z
N MET A 1 -3.97 -13.59 -12.41
CA MET A 1 -3.94 -13.89 -10.96
C MET A 1 -4.59 -15.24 -10.77
N SER A 2 -3.81 -16.26 -10.42
CA SER A 2 -4.40 -17.55 -10.01
C SER A 2 -5.02 -17.35 -8.63
N TYR A 3 -6.26 -17.78 -8.46
CA TYR A 3 -6.92 -17.80 -7.16
C TYR A 3 -6.06 -18.57 -6.16
N VAL A 4 -5.92 -18.03 -4.94
CA VAL A 4 -5.22 -18.68 -3.83
C VAL A 4 -6.27 -19.14 -2.84
N THR A 5 -6.21 -20.38 -2.41
CA THR A 5 -7.19 -20.91 -1.45
C THR A 5 -7.00 -20.23 -0.07
N PRO A 6 -8.04 -20.10 0.76
CA PRO A 6 -7.91 -19.46 2.08
C PRO A 6 -6.83 -20.09 2.97
N GLN A 7 -6.65 -21.41 2.89
CA GLN A 7 -5.63 -22.13 3.64
C GLN A 7 -4.21 -21.73 3.19
N GLU A 8 -3.95 -21.72 1.89
CA GLU A 8 -2.66 -21.29 1.34
C GLU A 8 -2.41 -19.79 1.57
N PHE A 9 -3.46 -18.97 1.53
CA PHE A 9 -3.37 -17.54 1.80
C PHE A 9 -2.93 -17.28 3.24
N ALA A 10 -3.51 -17.98 4.21
CA ALA A 10 -3.14 -17.87 5.62
C ALA A 10 -1.65 -18.22 5.83
N THR A 11 -1.17 -19.32 5.25
CA THR A 11 0.25 -19.69 5.30
C THR A 11 1.13 -18.59 4.72
N LYS A 12 0.82 -18.09 3.52
CA LYS A 12 1.60 -17.01 2.88
C LYS A 12 1.63 -15.72 3.70
N MET A 13 0.54 -15.37 4.39
CA MET A 13 0.54 -14.21 5.28
C MET A 13 1.46 -14.40 6.48
N ILE A 14 1.52 -15.61 7.06
CA ILE A 14 2.41 -15.92 8.18
C ILE A 14 3.87 -15.85 7.72
N ASP A 15 4.21 -16.47 6.59
CA ASP A 15 5.57 -16.46 6.03
C ASP A 15 6.04 -15.01 5.72
N ALA A 16 5.14 -14.18 5.20
CA ALA A 16 5.40 -12.76 4.97
C ALA A 16 5.61 -11.98 6.30
N GLY A 17 4.95 -12.39 7.38
CA GLY A 17 5.16 -11.81 8.71
C GLY A 17 6.52 -12.21 9.30
N GLU A 18 6.85 -13.51 9.25
CA GLU A 18 8.12 -14.05 9.75
C GLU A 18 9.31 -13.37 9.07
N SER A 19 9.31 -13.29 7.74
CA SER A 19 10.39 -12.64 6.98
C SER A 19 10.56 -11.15 7.32
N LYS A 20 9.49 -10.45 7.73
CA LYS A 20 9.57 -9.04 8.16
C LYS A 20 10.19 -8.90 9.55
N VAL A 21 9.96 -9.84 10.46
CA VAL A 21 10.55 -9.82 11.82
C VAL A 21 12.07 -9.96 11.75
N PHE A 22 12.57 -10.76 10.81
CA PHE A 22 14.01 -10.96 10.60
C PHE A 22 14.67 -9.94 9.67
N MET A 23 13.95 -8.90 9.24
CA MET A 23 14.50 -7.85 8.38
C MET A 23 15.46 -6.94 9.17
N SER A 24 16.57 -6.53 8.53
CA SER A 24 17.53 -5.63 9.17
C SER A 24 16.88 -4.28 9.52
N THR A 25 17.22 -3.70 10.67
CA THR A 25 16.66 -2.42 11.14
C THR A 25 16.78 -1.31 10.09
N LYS A 26 17.91 -1.27 9.38
CA LYS A 26 18.17 -0.29 8.32
C LYS A 26 17.17 -0.46 7.17
N ASP A 27 17.01 -1.69 6.68
CA ASP A 27 16.11 -1.96 5.55
C ASP A 27 14.65 -1.73 5.95
N THR A 28 14.28 -2.10 7.18
CA THR A 28 12.96 -1.82 7.76
C THR A 28 12.65 -0.33 7.74
N LEU A 29 13.56 0.51 8.25
CA LEU A 29 13.37 1.96 8.27
C LEU A 29 13.27 2.53 6.85
N ILE A 30 14.22 2.22 5.97
CA ILE A 30 14.21 2.74 4.59
C ILE A 30 12.91 2.36 3.87
N ARG A 31 12.52 1.08 3.93
CA ARG A 31 11.31 0.60 3.27
C ARG A 31 10.04 1.21 3.87
N SER A 32 9.97 1.39 5.20
CA SER A 32 8.83 2.05 5.84
C SER A 32 8.68 3.51 5.42
N TYR A 33 9.79 4.26 5.31
CA TYR A 33 9.75 5.65 4.84
C TYR A 33 9.34 5.75 3.39
N MET A 34 9.86 4.86 2.52
CA MET A 34 9.46 4.80 1.12
C MET A 34 7.97 4.51 0.96
N ALA A 35 7.45 3.49 1.66
CA ALA A 35 6.03 3.16 1.64
C ALA A 35 5.16 4.34 2.14
N GLY A 36 5.59 5.00 3.22
CA GLY A 36 4.92 6.20 3.73
C GLY A 36 4.93 7.37 2.74
N ALA A 37 6.06 7.61 2.05
CA ALA A 37 6.17 8.65 1.05
C ALA A 37 5.25 8.40 -0.16
N ILE A 38 5.18 7.16 -0.65
CA ILE A 38 4.29 6.76 -1.75
C ILE A 38 2.82 6.99 -1.34
N LEU A 39 2.44 6.54 -0.13
CA LEU A 39 1.07 6.73 0.36
C LEU A 39 0.70 8.20 0.54
N ALA A 40 1.63 9.02 1.05
CA ALA A 40 1.41 10.46 1.20
C ALA A 40 1.23 11.17 -0.15
N LEU A 41 2.04 10.83 -1.16
CA LEU A 41 1.89 11.36 -2.51
C LEU A 41 0.57 10.94 -3.15
N ALA A 42 0.16 9.67 -2.99
CA ALA A 42 -1.12 9.19 -3.48
C ALA A 42 -2.31 9.91 -2.82
N ALA A 43 -2.25 10.16 -1.51
CA ALA A 43 -3.26 10.92 -0.79
C ALA A 43 -3.34 12.38 -1.28
N ALA A 44 -2.19 13.05 -1.42
CA ALA A 44 -2.13 14.43 -1.94
C ALA A 44 -2.70 14.51 -3.36
N PHE A 45 -2.38 13.55 -4.22
CA PHE A 45 -2.93 13.42 -5.56
C PHE A 45 -4.46 13.26 -5.54
N ALA A 46 -4.99 12.31 -4.77
CA ALA A 46 -6.43 12.06 -4.66
C ALA A 46 -7.20 13.28 -4.17
N VAL A 47 -6.68 13.98 -3.16
CA VAL A 47 -7.27 15.24 -2.64
C VAL A 47 -7.23 16.33 -3.71
N THR A 48 -6.12 16.48 -4.41
CA THR A 48 -5.98 17.48 -5.48
C THR A 48 -7.02 17.26 -6.58
N VAL A 49 -7.23 16.01 -7.00
CA VAL A 49 -8.26 15.67 -7.99
C VAL A 49 -9.66 15.95 -7.45
N ALA A 50 -9.97 15.53 -6.23
CA ALA A 50 -11.28 15.76 -5.62
C ALA A 50 -11.62 17.25 -5.51
N VAL A 51 -10.67 18.09 -5.10
CA VAL A 51 -10.86 19.53 -4.95
C VAL A 51 -10.98 20.23 -6.30
N ASN A 52 -10.11 19.91 -7.27
CA ASN A 52 -10.14 20.56 -8.59
C ASN A 52 -11.36 20.17 -9.43
N THR A 53 -11.89 18.95 -9.25
CA THR A 53 -13.07 18.47 -10.00
C THR A 53 -14.39 18.68 -9.26
N GLY A 54 -14.34 18.96 -7.95
CA GLY A 54 -15.51 18.95 -7.07
C GLY A 54 -16.13 17.56 -6.88
N ASN A 55 -15.47 16.48 -7.32
CA ASN A 55 -15.99 15.13 -7.30
C ASN A 55 -15.11 14.18 -6.47
N PHE A 56 -15.56 13.91 -5.24
CA PHE A 56 -14.87 13.01 -4.31
C PHE A 56 -14.85 11.54 -4.75
N LEU A 57 -15.77 11.11 -5.62
CA LEU A 57 -15.76 9.75 -6.16
C LEU A 57 -14.50 9.51 -7.00
N ILE A 58 -14.09 10.50 -7.79
CA ILE A 58 -12.88 10.40 -8.62
C ILE A 58 -11.63 10.33 -7.74
N GLY A 59 -11.56 11.16 -6.70
CA GLY A 59 -10.47 11.08 -5.71
C GLY A 59 -10.37 9.70 -5.05
N ALA A 60 -11.51 9.14 -4.62
CA ALA A 60 -11.57 7.81 -4.00
C ALA A 60 -11.17 6.69 -4.97
N LEU A 61 -11.51 6.80 -6.26
CA LEU A 61 -11.09 5.83 -7.28
C LEU A 61 -9.57 5.85 -7.53
N LEU A 62 -8.93 7.00 -7.36
CA LEU A 62 -7.51 7.18 -7.65
C LEU A 62 -6.59 6.91 -6.45
N PHE A 63 -7.10 7.07 -5.21
CA PHE A 63 -6.35 6.83 -3.98
C PHE A 63 -5.65 5.43 -3.89
N PRO A 64 -6.25 4.32 -4.36
CA PRO A 64 -5.64 2.99 -4.27
C PRO A 64 -4.29 2.84 -4.96
N VAL A 65 -3.88 3.77 -5.84
CA VAL A 65 -2.55 3.75 -6.47
C VAL A 65 -1.42 3.69 -5.44
N GLY A 66 -1.60 4.29 -4.26
CA GLY A 66 -0.60 4.27 -3.19
C GLY A 66 -0.38 2.91 -2.52
N PHE A 67 -1.27 1.94 -2.73
CA PHE A 67 -1.11 0.55 -2.24
C PHE A 67 -0.58 -0.40 -3.31
N CYS A 68 -0.73 -0.04 -4.58
CA CYS A 68 -0.30 -0.85 -5.71
C CYS A 68 1.16 -0.61 -6.12
N MET A 69 1.71 0.56 -5.78
CA MET A 69 3.10 0.94 -6.02
C MET A 69 4.01 0.47 -4.88
#